data_AF-A0A0G1VTC9-F1
#
_entry.id   AF-A0A0G1VTC9-F1
#
_cell.length_a   1.000
_cell.length_b   1.000
_cell.length_c   1.000
_cell.angle_alpha   90.00
_cell.angle_beta   90.00
_cell.angle_gamma   90.00
#
_symmetry.space_group_name_H-M   'P 1'
#
loop_
_entity.id
_entity.type
_entity.pdbx_description
1 polymer ?
#
loop_
_entity_poly.entity_id
_entity_poly.type
_entity_poly.pdbx_seq_one_letter_code
_entity_poly.pdbx_strand_id
1 'polypeptide(L)'
;MGVFRVEVQAVGAHGCERHLKDSEVVIGCERHNCVDCITREYIRRLKRANSSIDIALLTHWPGTEQEVNDNLLTGVRMGNF
;
A
#
# COMPACT_ATOMS: atom_id res chain seq x y z
N MET A 1 -12.96 2.76 23.92
CA MET A 1 -12.18 3.58 22.97
C MET A 1 -12.83 3.44 21.60
N GLY A 2 -13.01 4.53 20.86
CA GLY A 2 -13.67 4.52 19.54
C GLY A 2 -12.70 4.18 18.42
N VAL A 3 -13.22 3.62 17.32
CA VAL A 3 -12.45 3.40 16.09
C VAL A 3 -12.34 4.74 15.34
N PHE A 4 -11.12 5.14 14.99
CA PHE A 4 -10.89 6.26 14.07
C PHE A 4 -10.24 5.73 12.78
N ARG A 5 -10.56 6.36 11.65
CA ARG A 5 -10.06 5.98 10.33
C ARG A 5 -9.25 7.14 9.74
N VAL A 6 -8.09 6.82 9.19
CA VAL A 6 -7.26 7.75 8.41
C VAL A 6 -7.30 7.29 6.95
N GLU A 7 -7.83 8.12 6.06
CA GLU A 7 -7.87 7.86 4.62
C GLU A 7 -6.93 8.85 3.91
N VAL A 8 -6.11 8.34 2.99
CA VAL A 8 -5.16 9.13 2.21
C VAL A 8 -5.39 8.84 0.74
N GLN A 9 -5.73 9.87 -0.03
CA GLN A 9 -5.83 9.79 -1.49
C GLN A 9 -4.70 10.60 -2.11
N ALA A 10 -3.95 9.98 -3.01
CA ALA A 10 -2.83 10.62 -3.67
C ALA A 10 -2.81 10.21 -5.15
N VAL A 11 -2.40 11.14 -6.00
CA VAL A 11 -2.22 10.90 -7.43
C VAL A 11 -0.73 10.75 -7.69
N GLY A 12 -0.29 9.51 -7.92
CA GLY A 12 1.06 9.19 -8.35
C GLY A 12 1.13 8.98 -9.86
N ALA A 13 2.33 9.10 -10.43
CA ALA A 13 2.55 8.81 -11.86
C ALA A 13 2.37 7.30 -12.18
N HIS A 14 2.83 6.42 -11.29
CA HIS A 14 2.76 4.97 -11.44
C HIS A 14 2.94 4.27 -10.07
N GLY A 15 2.25 3.15 -9.85
CA GLY A 15 2.48 2.27 -8.70
C GLY A 15 3.83 1.55 -8.77
N CYS A 16 4.44 1.27 -7.62
CA CYS A 16 5.70 0.53 -7.56
C CYS A 16 5.51 -0.92 -8.00
N GLU A 17 6.57 -1.48 -8.59
CA GLU A 17 6.71 -2.92 -8.86
C GLU A 17 5.49 -3.52 -9.56
N ARG A 18 4.85 -2.78 -10.47
CA ARG A 18 3.67 -3.18 -11.27
C ARG A 18 3.80 -4.48 -12.07
N HIS A 19 5.01 -5.01 -12.17
CA HIS A 19 5.29 -6.29 -12.82
C HIS A 19 5.04 -7.48 -11.89
N LEU A 20 4.95 -7.23 -10.57
CA LEU A 20 4.67 -8.28 -9.58
C LEU A 20 3.21 -8.71 -9.65
N LYS A 21 3.03 -10.02 -9.59
CA LYS A 21 1.77 -10.76 -9.70
C LYS A 21 1.11 -10.98 -8.35
N ASP A 22 -0.04 -11.65 -8.41
CA ASP A 22 -0.74 -12.14 -7.23
C ASP A 22 0.14 -12.93 -6.28
N SER A 23 -0.08 -12.69 -4.99
CA SER A 23 0.66 -13.30 -3.88
C SER A 23 2.15 -12.99 -3.82
N GLU A 24 2.67 -12.12 -4.69
CA GLU A 24 4.06 -11.70 -4.65
C GLU A 24 4.29 -10.58 -3.61
N VAL A 25 5.52 -10.52 -3.10
CA VAL A 25 5.94 -9.56 -2.09
C VAL A 25 6.38 -8.26 -2.76
N VAL A 26 5.70 -7.18 -2.42
CA VAL A 26 6.03 -5.83 -2.86
C VAL A 26 6.86 -5.15 -1.77
N ILE A 27 8.09 -4.79 -2.10
CA ILE A 27 9.06 -4.17 -1.18
C ILE A 27 9.05 -2.64 -1.34
N GLY A 28 8.74 -2.18 -2.55
CA GLY A 28 8.80 -0.79 -2.97
C GLY A 28 9.99 -0.54 -3.89
N CYS A 29 9.89 0.51 -4.70
CA CYS A 29 10.85 0.87 -5.72
C CYS A 29 11.88 1.93 -5.27
N GLU A 30 11.93 2.24 -3.97
CA GLU A 30 12.88 3.14 -3.28
C GLU A 30 13.03 4.57 -3.84
N ARG A 31 12.17 4.97 -4.78
CA ARG A 31 12.16 6.34 -5.30
C ARG A 31 11.61 7.29 -4.22
N HIS A 32 12.36 8.35 -3.93
CA HIS A 32 12.04 9.36 -2.92
C HIS A 32 10.70 10.08 -3.18
N ASN A 33 10.26 10.14 -4.44
CA ASN A 33 9.01 10.77 -4.86
C ASN A 33 7.89 9.76 -5.16
N CYS A 34 8.09 8.46 -4.86
CA CYS A 34 7.05 7.48 -5.06
C CYS A 34 6.08 7.46 -3.88
N VAL A 35 4.82 7.75 -4.19
CA VAL A 35 3.71 7.77 -3.22
C VAL A 35 3.60 6.43 -2.48
N ASP A 36 3.71 5.29 -3.18
CA ASP A 36 3.65 3.96 -2.56
C ASP A 36 4.77 3.77 -1.52
N CYS A 37 5.99 4.20 -1.84
CA CYS A 37 7.14 4.10 -0.94
C CYS A 37 6.97 5.01 0.28
N ILE A 38 6.46 6.23 0.08
CA ILE A 38 6.16 7.18 1.16
C ILE A 38 5.11 6.58 2.11
N THR A 39 4.03 6.02 1.57
CA THR A 39 2.97 5.39 2.37
C THR A 39 3.48 4.16 3.11
N ARG A 40 4.31 3.31 2.48
CA ARG A 40 4.97 2.17 3.14
C ARG A 40 5.82 2.62 4.32
N GLU A 41 6.60 3.68 4.16
CA GLU A 41 7.41 4.23 5.25
C GLU A 41 6.53 4.79 6.38
N TYR A 42 5.41 5.45 6.05
CA TYR A 42 4.44 5.90 7.04
C TYR A 42 3.88 4.75 7.88
N ILE A 43 3.46 3.65 7.25
CA ILE A 43 2.97 2.45 7.97
C ILE A 43 4.09 1.84 8.83
N ARG A 44 5.34 1.78 8.34
CA ARG A 44 6.49 1.30 9.14
C ARG A 44 6.74 2.17 10.36
N ARG A 45 6.49 3.49 10.28
CA ARG A 45 6.60 4.40 11.43
C ARG A 45 5.50 4.16 12.46
N LEU A 46 4.25 3.96 12.02
CA LEU A 46 3.15 3.63 12.92
C LEU A 46 3.37 2.30 13.66
N LYS A 47 3.85 1.26 12.95
CA LYS A 47 4.25 -0.02 13.56
C LYS A 47 5.35 0.17 14.62
N ARG A 48 6.39 0.97 14.30
CA ARG A 48 7.49 1.30 15.23
C ARG A 48 7.01 2.10 16.45
N ALA A 49 5.91 2.84 16.32
CA ALA A 49 5.28 3.57 17.41
C ALA A 49 4.28 2.72 18.24
N ASN A 50 4.28 1.39 18.08
CA ASN A 50 3.35 0.46 18.73
C ASN A 50 1.86 0.79 18.49
N SER A 51 1.53 1.41 17.36
CA SER A 51 0.13 1.60 16.97
C SER A 51 -0.49 0.27 16.54
N SER A 52 -1.72 0.00 16.99
CA SER A 52 -2.52 -1.09 16.45
C SER A 52 -3.10 -0.66 15.10
N ILE A 53 -2.82 -1.42 14.04
CA ILE A 53 -3.25 -1.13 12.67
C ILE A 53 -4.01 -2.35 12.17
N ASP A 54 -5.33 -2.24 12.06
CA ASP A 54 -6.18 -3.35 11.59
C ASP A 54 -6.08 -3.54 10.08
N ILE A 55 -6.01 -2.44 9.32
CA ILE A 55 -6.01 -2.42 7.86
C ILE A 55 -5.01 -1.38 7.36
N ALA A 56 -4.15 -1.77 6.40
CA ALA A 56 -3.32 -0.84 5.64
C ALA A 56 -3.16 -1.37 4.20
N LEU A 57 -3.85 -0.73 3.26
CA LEU A 57 -3.89 -1.15 1.85
C LEU A 57 -3.45 0.02 0.96
N LEU A 58 -2.76 -0.29 -0.14
CA LEU A 58 -2.70 0.56 -1.32
C LEU A 58 -3.55 -0.08 -2.40
N THR A 59 -4.59 0.63 -2.86
CA THR A 59 -5.41 0.19 -3.98
C THR A 59 -5.01 0.98 -5.22
N HIS A 60 -4.50 0.28 -6.22
CA HIS A 60 -4.18 0.83 -7.53
C HIS A 60 -5.36 0.61 -8.48
N TRP A 61 -5.69 1.61 -9.29
CA TRP A 61 -6.79 1.59 -10.26
C TRP A 61 -8.14 1.12 -9.68
N PRO A 62 -8.63 1.77 -8.61
CA PRO A 62 -9.83 1.34 -7.90
C PRO A 62 -11.05 1.28 -8.82
N GLY A 63 -11.79 0.19 -8.75
CA GLY A 63 -13.03 -0.05 -9.51
C GLY A 63 -12.82 -0.45 -10.98
N THR A 64 -11.60 -0.82 -11.37
CA THR A 64 -11.28 -1.30 -12.73
C THR A 64 -10.94 -2.79 -12.74
N GLU A 65 -10.95 -3.43 -13.91
CA GLU A 65 -10.53 -4.83 -14.07
C GLU A 65 -9.06 -5.06 -13.67
N GLN A 66 -8.24 -4.00 -13.67
CA GLN A 66 -6.83 -4.01 -13.31
C GLN A 66 -6.62 -3.58 -11.85
N GLU A 67 -7.67 -3.60 -11.02
CA GLU A 67 -7.53 -3.22 -9.62
C GLU A 67 -6.56 -4.17 -8.90
N VAL A 68 -5.58 -3.58 -8.25
CA VAL A 68 -4.58 -4.29 -7.46
C VAL A 68 -4.52 -3.70 -6.07
N ASN A 69 -4.42 -4.56 -5.07
CA ASN A 69 -4.37 -4.22 -3.66
C ASN A 69 -3.06 -4.73 -3.05
N ASP A 70 -2.18 -3.81 -2.65
CA ASP A 70 -1.00 -4.15 -1.86
C ASP A 70 -1.33 -4.07 -0.37
N ASN A 71 -1.22 -5.18 0.34
CA ASN A 71 -1.33 -5.20 1.80
C ASN A 71 -0.02 -4.70 2.42
N LEU A 72 -0.04 -3.52 3.04
CA LEU A 72 1.14 -2.91 3.66
C LEU A 72 1.52 -3.55 5.01
N LEU A 73 0.65 -4.37 5.59
CA LEU A 73 0.95 -5.10 6.81
C LEU A 73 1.78 -6.35 6.52
N THR A 74 1.44 -7.09 5.46
CA THR A 74 2.11 -8.35 5.05
C THR A 74 3.13 -8.14 3.94
N GLY A 75 3.01 -7.06 3.18
CA GLY A 75 3.77 -6.80 1.95
C GLY A 75 3.24 -7.54 0.72
N VAL A 76 2.13 -8.26 0.83
CA VAL A 76 1.62 -9.14 -0.24
C VAL A 76 0.63 -8.39 -1.15
N ARG A 77 0.78 -8.58 -2.46
CA ARG A 77 -0.15 -8.09 -3.49
C ARG A 77 -1.29 -9.07 -3.75
N MET A 78 -2.49 -8.52 -3.99
CA MET A 78 -3.69 -9.25 -4.42
C MET A 78 -4.42 -8.45 -5.51
N GLY A 79 -4.80 -9.06 -6.63
CA GLY A 79 -5.49 -8.42 -7.75
C GLY A 79 -5.23 -9.11 -9.09
N ASN A 80 -6.25 -9.17 -9.94
CA ASN A 80 -6.15 -9.85 -11.23
C ASN A 80 -5.27 -9.06 -12.21
N PHE A 81 -4.36 -9.77 -12.86
CA PHE A 81 -3.75 -9.37 -14.13
C PHE A 81 -4.35 -10.18 -15.28
#